data_AF-A0A8T7AI28-F1
#
_entry.id   AF-A0A8T7AI28-F1
#
_cell.length_a   1.000
_cell.length_b   1.000
_cell.length_c   1.000
_cell.angle_alpha   90.00
_cell.angle_beta   90.00
_cell.angle_gamma   90.00
#
_symmetry.space_group_name_H-M   'P 1'
#
loop_
_entity.id
_entity.type
_entity.pdbx_description
1 polymer ?
#
loop_
_entity_poly.entity_id
_entity_poly.type
_entity_poly.pdbx_seq_one_letter_code
_entity_poly.pdbx_strand_id
1 'polypeptide(L)'
;MLFALLFIIAFLAGLAIYRFQRNWIPAVVIPMVLFLVSTLADQAARDAWAFTLVFGLPIVFFASLLGAYVVQIRSVEPEEVEPAED
;
A
#
# COMPACT_ATOMS: atom_id res chain seq x y z
N MET A 1 -15.47 -10.79 4.80
CA MET A 1 -14.50 -10.68 5.91
C MET A 1 -13.11 -11.18 5.54
N LEU A 2 -12.96 -12.36 4.91
CA LEU A 2 -11.67 -12.89 4.45
C LEU A 2 -10.89 -11.91 3.55
N PHE A 3 -11.56 -11.23 2.62
CA PHE A 3 -10.95 -10.26 1.72
C PHE A 3 -10.24 -9.11 2.45
N ALA A 4 -10.93 -8.45 3.39
CA ALA A 4 -10.35 -7.34 4.14
C ALA A 4 -9.10 -7.80 4.91
N LEU A 5 -9.10 -9.03 5.41
CA LEU A 5 -7.96 -9.62 6.10
C LEU A 5 -6.78 -9.87 5.15
N LEU A 6 -7.03 -10.43 3.96
CA LEU A 6 -6.01 -10.64 2.91
C LEU A 6 -5.44 -9.30 2.41
N PHE A 7 -6.29 -8.28 2.27
CA PHE A 7 -5.88 -6.94 1.90
C PHE A 7 -4.94 -6.33 2.94
N ILE A 8 -5.31 -6.40 4.23
CA ILE A 8 -4.47 -5.91 5.34
C ILE A 8 -3.13 -6.66 5.35
N ILE A 9 -3.13 -7.98 5.19
CA ILE A 9 -1.88 -8.76 5.15
C ILE A 9 -1.00 -8.34 3.96
N ALA A 10 -1.57 -8.21 2.76
CA ALA A 10 -0.84 -7.79 1.57
C ALA A 10 -0.29 -6.36 1.70
N PHE A 11 -1.06 -5.46 2.30
CA PHE A 11 -0.65 -4.10 2.61
C PHE A 11 0.52 -4.08 3.60
N LEU A 12 0.45 -4.82 4.70
CA LEU A 12 1.52 -4.93 5.69
C LEU A 12 2.78 -5.57 5.09
N ALA A 13 2.63 -6.60 4.26
CA ALA A 13 3.76 -7.23 3.56
C ALA A 13 4.43 -6.24 2.59
N GLY A 14 3.65 -5.45 1.84
CA GLY A 14 4.16 -4.40 0.98
C GLY A 14 4.96 -3.34 1.75
N LEU A 15 4.47 -2.92 2.92
CA LEU A 15 5.17 -1.98 3.80
C LEU A 15 6.46 -2.58 4.39
N ALA A 16 6.42 -3.85 4.80
CA ALA A 16 7.61 -4.55 5.28
C ALA A 16 8.69 -4.59 4.19
N ILE A 17 8.32 -4.97 2.95
CA ILE A 17 9.24 -4.99 1.80
C ILE A 17 9.81 -3.58 1.55
N TYR A 18 8.95 -2.55 1.58
CA TYR A 18 9.40 -1.16 1.42
C TYR A 18 10.43 -0.76 2.46
N ARG A 19 10.22 -1.14 3.73
CA ARG A 19 11.14 -0.83 4.83
C ARG A 19 12.56 -1.39 4.62
N PHE A 20 12.70 -2.52 3.93
CA PHE A 20 14.00 -3.14 3.66
C PHE A 20 14.61 -2.71 2.32
N GLN A 21 13.80 -2.64 1.25
CA GLN A 21 14.31 -2.39 -0.10
C GLN A 21 14.27 -0.91 -0.50
N ARG A 22 13.61 -0.04 0.28
CA ARG A 22 13.31 1.37 -0.05
C ARG A 22 12.63 1.55 -1.42
N ASN A 23 12.11 0.48 -2.00
CA ASN A 23 11.40 0.49 -3.28
C ASN A 23 9.90 0.55 -3.01
N TRP A 24 9.26 1.66 -3.35
CA TRP A 24 7.84 1.91 -3.09
C TRP A 24 6.93 1.14 -4.04
N ILE A 25 7.44 0.67 -5.19
CA ILE A 25 6.64 0.01 -6.22
C ILE A 25 5.96 -1.26 -5.66
N PRO A 26 6.66 -2.20 -5.00
CA PRO A 26 6.02 -3.36 -4.36
C PRO A 26 4.93 -3.00 -3.35
N ALA A 27 5.09 -1.92 -2.58
CA ALA A 27 4.11 -1.49 -1.58
C ALA A 27 2.77 -1.06 -2.18
N VAL A 28 2.78 -0.65 -3.46
CA VAL A 28 1.59 -0.21 -4.20
C VAL A 28 1.06 -1.32 -5.10
N VAL A 29 1.93 -1.97 -5.87
CA VAL A 29 1.54 -2.97 -6.86
C VAL A 29 0.96 -4.21 -6.20
N ILE A 30 1.53 -4.70 -5.09
CA ILE A 30 1.03 -5.92 -4.43
C ILE A 30 -0.42 -5.73 -3.96
N PRO A 31 -0.79 -4.70 -3.19
CA PRO A 31 -2.18 -4.48 -2.79
C PRO A 31 -3.13 -4.24 -3.98
N MET A 32 -2.69 -3.51 -5.02
CA MET A 32 -3.49 -3.28 -6.21
C MET A 32 -3.81 -4.57 -6.97
N VAL A 33 -2.81 -5.41 -7.20
CA VAL A 33 -3.01 -6.70 -7.90
C VAL A 33 -3.91 -7.60 -7.07
N LEU A 34 -3.73 -7.65 -5.76
CA LEU A 34 -4.56 -8.46 -4.87
C LEU A 34 -6.02 -7.97 -4.86
N PHE A 35 -6.24 -6.65 -4.88
CA PHE A 35 -7.55 -6.04 -5.02
C PHE A 35 -8.22 -6.41 -6.35
N LEU A 36 -7.48 -6.32 -7.47
CA LEU A 36 -7.98 -6.68 -8.79
C LEU A 36 -8.35 -8.15 -8.87
N VAL A 37 -7.45 -9.04 -8.48
CA VAL A 37 -7.70 -10.50 -8.47
C VAL A 37 -8.91 -10.82 -7.61
N SER A 38 -9.03 -10.21 -6.43
CA SER A 38 -10.18 -10.44 -5.57
C SER A 38 -11.49 -9.93 -6.17
N THR A 39 -11.46 -8.75 -6.80
CA THR A 39 -12.66 -8.16 -7.41
C THR A 39 -13.13 -9.04 -8.56
N LEU A 40 -12.21 -9.50 -9.42
CA LEU A 40 -12.52 -10.38 -10.55
C LEU A 40 -12.93 -11.79 -10.12
N ALA A 41 -12.46 -12.26 -8.96
CA ALA A 41 -12.83 -13.56 -8.41
C ALA A 41 -14.23 -13.55 -7.76
N ASP A 42 -14.74 -12.39 -7.34
CA ASP A 42 -16.04 -12.28 -6.68
C ASP A 42 -17.18 -12.33 -7.69
N GLN A 43 -17.65 -13.55 -7.99
CA GLN A 43 -18.75 -13.76 -8.92
C GLN A 43 -20.11 -13.28 -8.39
N ALA A 44 -20.28 -13.15 -7.06
CA ALA A 44 -21.54 -12.76 -6.45
C ALA A 44 -21.83 -11.25 -6.61
N ALA A 45 -20.78 -10.45 -6.77
CA ALA A 45 -20.87 -8.99 -6.89
C ALA A 45 -20.61 -8.45 -8.31
N ARG A 46 -20.76 -9.28 -9.36
CA ARG A 46 -20.42 -8.93 -10.75
C ARG A 46 -21.03 -7.62 -11.23
N ASP A 47 -22.30 -7.38 -10.93
CA ASP A 47 -23.01 -6.18 -11.39
C ASP A 47 -22.43 -4.89 -10.77
N ALA A 48 -21.75 -5.01 -9.63
CA ALA A 48 -21.12 -3.90 -8.94
C ALA A 48 -19.61 -3.75 -9.26
N TRP A 49 -19.02 -4.63 -10.09
CA TRP A 49 -17.57 -4.59 -10.37
C TRP A 49 -17.11 -3.26 -10.93
N ALA A 50 -17.85 -2.66 -11.87
CA ALA A 50 -17.48 -1.38 -12.46
C ALA A 50 -17.36 -0.29 -11.39
N PHE A 51 -18.33 -0.21 -10.47
CA PHE A 51 -18.30 0.73 -9.36
C PHE A 51 -17.11 0.43 -8.42
N THR A 52 -16.96 -0.83 -8.01
CA THR A 52 -15.87 -1.26 -7.12
C THR A 52 -14.49 -0.98 -7.72
N LEU A 53 -14.29 -1.18 -9.01
CA LEU A 53 -13.03 -0.90 -9.69
C LEU A 53 -12.78 0.61 -9.82
N VAL A 54 -13.79 1.38 -10.23
CA VAL A 54 -13.68 2.83 -10.43
C VAL A 54 -13.34 3.56 -9.13
N PHE A 55 -13.95 3.16 -8.01
CA PHE A 55 -13.73 3.82 -6.72
C PHE A 55 -12.71 3.11 -5.84
N GLY A 56 -12.72 1.77 -5.80
CA GLY A 56 -11.84 0.99 -4.94
C GLY A 56 -10.39 0.99 -5.40
N LEU A 57 -10.11 0.92 -6.70
CA LEU A 57 -8.74 0.87 -7.20
C LEU A 57 -7.96 2.15 -6.86
N PRO A 58 -8.49 3.38 -7.07
CA PRO A 58 -7.84 4.60 -6.60
C PRO A 58 -7.65 4.63 -5.08
N ILE A 59 -8.66 4.20 -4.31
CA ILE A 59 -8.56 4.16 -2.83
C ILE A 59 -7.39 3.28 -2.39
N VAL A 60 -7.28 2.07 -2.96
CA VAL A 60 -6.16 1.16 -2.66
C VAL A 60 -4.83 1.79 -3.04
N PHE A 61 -4.73 2.40 -4.22
CA PHE A 61 -3.52 3.06 -4.68
C PHE A 61 -3.07 4.17 -3.72
N PHE A 62 -3.97 5.10 -3.37
CA PHE A 62 -3.65 6.20 -2.47
C PHE A 62 -3.34 5.73 -1.04
N ALA A 63 -4.07 4.74 -0.53
CA ALA A 63 -3.79 4.15 0.77
C ALA A 63 -2.38 3.51 0.82
N SER A 64 -2.02 2.76 -0.23
CA SER A 64 -0.69 2.17 -0.39
C SER A 64 0.42 3.22 -0.46
N LEU A 65 0.24 4.28 -1.26
CA LEU A 65 1.20 5.37 -1.34
C LEU A 65 1.36 6.09 0.00
N LEU A 66 0.25 6.39 0.69
CA LEU A 66 0.28 7.05 1.99
C LEU A 66 1.01 6.18 3.02
N GLY A 67 0.77 4.87 3.03
CA GLY A 67 1.48 3.93 3.90
C GLY A 67 2.99 3.94 3.65
N ALA A 68 3.41 3.85 2.38
CA ALA A 68 4.82 3.91 2.01
C ALA A 68 5.44 5.25 2.42
N TYR A 69 4.75 6.37 2.18
CA TYR A 69 5.19 7.70 2.60
C TYR A 69 5.37 7.80 4.12
N VAL A 70 4.42 7.31 4.91
CA VAL A 70 4.51 7.29 6.38
C VAL A 70 5.73 6.48 6.85
N VAL A 71 6.00 5.33 6.22
CA VAL A 71 7.21 4.55 6.54
C VAL A 71 8.48 5.31 6.17
N GLN A 72 8.47 6.02 5.04
CA GLN A 72 9.61 6.81 4.57
C GLN A 72 9.97 7.91 5.56
N ILE A 73 9.02 8.76 5.93
CA ILE A 73 9.25 9.89 6.86
C ILE A 73 9.70 9.42 8.25
N ARG A 74 9.28 8.23 8.68
CA ARG A 74 9.70 7.63 9.96
C ARG A 74 11.09 6.99 9.88
N SER A 75 11.60 6.74 8.68
CA SER A 75 12.92 6.13 8.45
C SER A 75 14.04 7.13 8.23
N VAL A 76 13.71 8.42 8.05
CA VAL A 76 14.69 9.50 8.02
C VAL A 76 14.87 9.97 9.45
N GLU A 77 15.98 9.56 10.09
CA GLU A 77 16.42 10.20 11.34
C GLU A 77 16.68 11.69 11.07
N PRO A 78 16.30 12.59 11.98
CA PRO A 78 16.67 13.99 11.84
C PRO A 78 18.19 14.07 11.80
N GLU A 79 18.75 14.68 10.75
CA GLU A 79 20.17 14.99 10.68
C GLU A 79 20.58 15.65 12.00
N GLU A 80 21.42 14.97 12.79
CA GLU A 80 22.16 15.62 13.86
C GLU A 80 23.00 16.70 13.18
N VAL A 81 22.53 17.93 13.27
CA VAL A 81 23.29 19.11 12.87
C VAL A 81 24.52 19.12 13.77
N GLU A 82 25.66 18.63 13.26
CA GLU A 82 26.96 18.85 13.88
C GLU A 82 27.07 20.35 14.16
N PRO A 83 27.17 20.80 15.42
CA PRO A 83 27.49 22.20 15.67
C PRO A 83 28.85 22.42 15.06
N ALA A 84 28.93 23.36 14.10
CA ALA A 84 30.19 23.79 13.54
C ALA A 84 31.12 24.21 14.69
N GLU A 85 32.14 23.41 14.94
CA GLU A 85 33.24 23.80 15.81
C GLU A 85 34.06 24.85 15.05
N ASP A 86 33.86 26.12 15.44
CA ASP A 86 34.75 27.24 15.12
C ASP A 86 36.04 27.18 15.97
#